data_AF-A0A6B3HGB0-F1
#
_entry.id   AF-A0A6B3HGB0-F1
#
_cell.length_a   1.000
_cell.length_b   1.000
_cell.length_c   1.000
_cell.angle_alpha   90.00
_cell.angle_beta   90.00
_cell.angle_gamma   90.00
#
_symmetry.space_group_name_H-M   'P 1'
#
loop_
_entity.id
_entity.type
_entity.pdbx_description
1 polymer ?
#
loop_
_entity_poly.entity_id
_entity_poly.type
_entity_poly.pdbx_seq_one_letter_code
_entity_poly.pdbx_strand_id
1 'polypeptide(L)'
;HTEHGDAMHSALRVVRPDGSTVAELDDTEGGTKELGLAVLGFAPVAGDTRLLVGHQRRGRWEPMIWDPVAGTETALPVDLPGDVGAEWYPDGSALLIEHSFEARSELWRY
;
A
#
# COMPACT_ATOMS: atom_id res chain seq x y z
N HIS A 1 13.62 18.35 13.54
CA HIS A 1 12.35 18.65 12.86
C HIS A 1 11.68 17.31 12.65
N THR A 2 10.76 16.92 13.53
CA THR A 2 9.94 15.71 13.38
C THR A 2 8.55 16.19 13.01
N GLU A 3 8.33 16.34 11.71
CA GLU A 3 6.96 16.37 11.19
C GLU A 3 6.50 14.90 11.17
N HIS A 4 5.56 14.60 12.07
CA HIS A 4 4.73 13.39 12.16
C HIS A 4 5.24 12.13 11.44
N GLY A 5 5.88 11.26 12.22
CA GLY A 5 6.37 9.95 11.82
C GLY A 5 7.60 9.59 12.65
N ASP A 6 7.41 8.89 13.77
CA ASP A 6 8.50 8.05 14.29
C ASP A 6 8.81 7.00 13.20
N ALA A 7 10.05 6.54 13.10
CA ALA A 7 10.60 5.69 12.03
C ALA A 7 9.84 4.37 11.80
N MET A 8 8.82 4.06 12.61
CA MET A 8 7.97 2.89 12.52
C MET A 8 6.60 3.16 11.85
N HIS A 9 6.14 4.41 11.74
CA HIS A 9 4.79 4.75 11.28
C HIS A 9 4.83 5.88 10.25
N SER A 10 5.07 5.48 9.00
CA SER A 10 5.18 6.41 7.88
C SER A 10 3.81 6.88 7.40
N ALA A 11 3.67 8.18 7.17
CA ALA A 11 2.65 8.74 6.28
C ALA A 11 3.18 8.72 4.83
N LEU A 12 2.29 8.64 3.85
CA LEU A 12 2.63 8.71 2.43
C LEU A 12 2.25 10.08 1.86
N ARG A 13 3.12 10.64 1.03
CA ARG A 13 2.83 11.84 0.23
C ARG A 13 3.21 11.58 -1.22
N VAL A 14 2.25 11.81 -2.13
CA VAL A 14 2.51 11.81 -3.57
C VAL A 14 2.71 13.26 -4.00
N VAL A 15 3.81 13.53 -4.69
CA VAL A 15 4.17 14.84 -5.22
C VAL A 15 4.36 14.79 -6.73
N ARG A 16 4.13 15.92 -7.39
CA ARG A 16 4.53 16.12 -8.79
C ARG A 16 6.04 16.38 -8.87
N PRO A 17 6.66 16.29 -10.07
CA PRO A 17 8.08 16.63 -10.25
C PRO A 17 8.45 18.06 -9.85
N ASP A 18 7.49 18.99 -9.89
CA ASP A 18 7.67 20.38 -9.42
C ASP A 18 7.60 20.52 -7.89
N GLY A 19 7.39 19.42 -7.16
CA GLY A 19 7.28 19.39 -5.70
C GLY A 19 5.88 19.68 -5.16
N SER A 20 4.90 20.02 -6.01
CA SER A 20 3.53 20.26 -5.56
C SER A 20 2.88 18.96 -5.07
N THR A 21 2.23 19.03 -3.90
CA THR A 21 1.51 17.88 -3.34
C THR A 21 0.31 17.53 -4.24
N VAL A 22 0.15 16.23 -4.50
CA VAL A 22 -1.04 15.65 -5.12
C VAL A 22 -2.01 15.21 -4.01
N ALA A 23 -1.53 14.34 -3.12
CA ALA A 23 -2.30 13.84 -1.99
C ALA A 23 -1.38 13.30 -0.89
N GLU A 24 -1.96 13.15 0.29
CA GLU A 24 -1.34 12.55 1.46
C GLU A 24 -2.23 11.43 1.98
N LEU A 25 -1.62 10.44 2.61
CA LEU A 25 -2.28 9.34 3.27
C LEU A 25 -1.60 9.09 4.61
N ASP A 26 -2.39 9.06 5.67
CA ASP A 26 -1.94 8.81 7.03
C ASP A 26 -2.93 7.85 7.72
N ASP A 27 -2.36 6.87 8.42
CA ASP A 27 -3.09 5.81 9.13
C ASP A 27 -3.00 5.96 10.66
N THR A 28 -2.56 7.09 11.18
CA THR A 28 -2.41 7.32 12.63
C THR A 28 -3.73 7.36 13.44
N GLU A 29 -4.90 7.21 12.82
CA GLU A 29 -6.23 7.42 13.44
C GLU A 29 -6.27 8.74 14.23
N GLY A 30 -5.81 9.83 13.59
CA GLY A 30 -5.69 11.15 14.23
C GLY A 30 -4.62 11.20 15.34
N GLY A 31 -3.54 10.42 15.21
CA GLY A 31 -2.46 10.32 16.19
C GLY A 31 -2.72 9.38 17.38
N THR A 32 -3.83 8.63 17.38
CA THR A 32 -4.19 7.75 18.52
C THR A 32 -3.76 6.29 18.32
N LYS A 33 -3.56 5.88 17.07
CA LYS A 33 -3.14 4.52 16.72
C LYS A 33 -2.16 4.59 15.56
N GLU A 34 -0.88 4.43 15.86
CA GLU A 34 0.13 4.46 14.81
C GLU A 34 0.13 3.12 14.06
N LEU A 35 -0.24 3.17 12.78
CA LEU A 35 -0.32 2.01 11.88
C LEU A 35 0.63 2.25 10.71
N GLY A 36 1.41 1.22 10.35
CA GLY A 36 2.39 1.34 9.28
C GLY A 36 1.75 1.42 7.89
N LEU A 37 2.29 2.31 7.06
CA LEU A 37 2.11 2.33 5.60
C LEU A 37 3.44 2.06 4.90
N ALA A 38 3.41 1.35 3.79
CA ALA A 38 4.58 1.08 2.94
C ALA A 38 4.22 1.21 1.46
N VAL A 39 5.09 1.87 0.68
CA VAL A 39 4.91 1.95 -0.78
C VAL A 39 5.43 0.65 -1.42
N LEU A 40 4.55 -0.04 -2.16
CA LEU A 40 4.92 -1.24 -2.92
C LEU A 40 5.12 -0.93 -4.40
N GLY A 41 4.49 0.13 -4.93
CA GLY A 41 4.80 0.67 -6.26
C GLY A 41 3.60 1.26 -6.98
N PHE A 42 3.87 2.25 -7.86
CA PHE A 42 2.85 2.75 -8.79
C PHE A 42 2.45 1.66 -9.77
N ALA A 43 1.19 1.69 -10.24
CA ALA A 43 0.76 0.88 -11.36
C ALA A 43 1.71 1.13 -12.56
N PRO A 44 2.16 0.08 -13.26
CA PRO A 44 3.22 0.20 -14.27
C PRO A 44 2.74 0.82 -15.59
N VAL A 45 1.45 1.12 -15.71
CA VAL A 45 0.83 1.64 -16.93
C VAL A 45 0.77 3.16 -16.89
N ALA A 46 1.29 3.83 -17.92
CA ALA A 46 1.26 5.27 -18.01
C ALA A 46 -0.18 5.81 -17.96
N GLY A 47 -0.42 6.78 -17.08
CA GLY A 47 -1.74 7.38 -16.87
C GLY A 47 -2.59 6.63 -15.84
N ASP A 48 -2.18 5.43 -15.41
CA ASP A 48 -2.77 4.78 -14.24
C ASP A 48 -2.19 5.42 -12.97
N THR A 49 -3.06 6.01 -12.16
CA THR A 49 -2.68 6.76 -10.97
C THR A 49 -2.61 5.89 -9.72
N ARG A 50 -3.04 4.62 -9.81
CA ARG A 50 -3.11 3.72 -8.67
C ARG A 50 -1.72 3.46 -8.09
N LEU A 51 -1.65 3.48 -6.76
CA LEU A 51 -0.50 3.11 -5.95
C LEU A 51 -0.84 1.84 -5.16
N LEU A 52 -0.01 0.81 -5.28
CA LEU A 52 -0.09 -0.35 -4.40
C LEU A 52 0.62 -0.01 -3.08
N VAL A 53 -0.11 -0.17 -1.98
CA VAL A 53 0.32 0.20 -0.63
C VAL A 53 0.15 -1.00 0.29
N GLY A 54 1.16 -1.28 1.12
CA GLY A 54 1.01 -2.15 2.28
C GLY A 54 0.51 -1.33 3.48
N HIS A 55 -0.44 -1.84 4.25
CA HIS A 55 -0.98 -1.19 5.45
C HIS A 55 -1.12 -2.18 6.62
N GLN A 56 -1.18 -1.67 7.85
CA GLN A 56 -1.34 -2.50 9.06
C GLN A 56 -2.69 -2.36 9.77
N ARG A 57 -3.68 -1.71 9.14
CA ARG A 57 -5.01 -1.41 9.72
C ARG A 57 -5.73 -2.57 10.41
N ARG A 58 -5.49 -3.82 9.98
CA ARG A 58 -6.08 -5.04 10.56
C ARG A 58 -5.13 -5.85 11.46
N GLY A 59 -4.03 -5.26 11.92
CA GLY A 59 -3.08 -5.89 12.85
C GLY A 59 -2.01 -6.78 12.18
N ARG A 60 -1.98 -6.84 10.85
CA ARG A 60 -0.95 -7.47 10.02
C ARG A 60 -0.74 -6.63 8.76
N TRP A 61 0.36 -6.84 8.04
CA TRP A 61 0.58 -6.22 6.73
C TRP A 61 -0.38 -6.81 5.70
N GLU A 62 -1.14 -5.93 5.04
CA GLU A 62 -2.08 -6.28 3.97
C GLU A 62 -1.94 -5.29 2.81
N PRO A 63 -2.15 -5.74 1.57
CA PRO A 63 -2.13 -4.84 0.42
C PRO A 63 -3.46 -4.08 0.29
N MET A 64 -3.38 -2.85 -0.21
CA MET A 64 -4.51 -2.08 -0.71
C MET A 64 -4.10 -1.28 -1.95
N ILE A 65 -5.10 -0.85 -2.72
CA ILE A 65 -4.90 0.15 -3.78
C ILE A 65 -5.32 1.52 -3.26
N TRP A 66 -4.44 2.49 -3.38
CA TRP A 66 -4.75 3.91 -3.18
C TRP A 66 -4.65 4.66 -4.50
N ASP A 67 -5.67 5.43 -4.87
CA ASP A 67 -5.62 6.37 -5.98
C ASP A 67 -5.49 7.80 -5.42
N PRO A 68 -4.29 8.42 -5.46
CA PRO A 68 -4.05 9.75 -4.93
C PRO A 68 -4.72 10.86 -5.76
N VAL A 69 -5.11 10.58 -7.01
CA VAL A 69 -5.79 11.57 -7.86
C VAL A 69 -7.29 11.50 -7.65
N ALA A 70 -7.85 10.29 -7.56
CA ALA A 70 -9.27 10.11 -7.27
C ALA A 70 -9.61 10.26 -5.77
N GLY A 71 -8.61 10.16 -4.89
CA GLY A 71 -8.80 10.17 -3.43
C GLY A 71 -9.51 8.91 -2.92
N THR A 72 -9.34 7.77 -3.60
CA THR A 72 -10.03 6.52 -3.26
C THR A 72 -9.07 5.47 -2.73
N GLU A 73 -9.57 4.64 -1.83
CA GLU A 73 -8.86 3.50 -1.30
C GLU A 73 -9.70 2.25 -1.51
N THR A 74 -9.09 1.21 -2.06
CA THR A 74 -9.70 -0.09 -2.27
C THR A 74 -8.91 -1.11 -1.47
N ALA A 75 -9.51 -1.58 -0.37
CA ALA A 75 -8.97 -2.70 0.38
C ALA A 75 -8.96 -3.97 -0.49
N LEU A 76 -7.89 -4.75 -0.38
CA LEU A 76 -7.76 -6.03 -1.08
C LEU A 76 -7.86 -7.15 -0.03
N PRO A 77 -9.06 -7.66 0.26
CA PRO A 77 -9.22 -8.72 1.25
C PRO A 77 -8.57 -10.01 0.72
N VAL A 78 -7.32 -10.24 1.15
CA VAL A 78 -6.61 -11.51 0.96
C VAL A 78 -6.77 -12.31 2.26
N ASP A 79 -7.80 -13.14 2.30
CA ASP A 79 -8.14 -14.00 3.43
C ASP A 79 -7.30 -15.30 3.41
N LEU A 80 -5.99 -15.12 3.43
CA LEU A 80 -5.00 -16.19 3.53
C LEU A 80 -4.29 -16.09 4.90
N PRO A 81 -4.00 -17.22 5.56
CA PRO A 81 -3.21 -17.20 6.79
C PRO A 81 -1.78 -16.70 6.52
N GLY A 82 -1.02 -16.36 7.56
CA GLY A 82 0.37 -15.95 7.38
C GLY A 82 0.59 -14.61 6.66
N ASP A 83 1.76 -14.51 6.04
CA ASP A 83 2.26 -13.27 5.45
C ASP A 83 1.89 -13.17 3.97
N VAL A 84 1.52 -11.95 3.55
CA VAL A 84 1.13 -11.64 2.18
C VAL A 84 1.94 -10.46 1.66
N GLY A 85 2.62 -10.68 0.54
CA GLY A 85 3.21 -9.65 -0.31
C GLY A 85 2.40 -9.45 -1.59
N ALA A 86 2.57 -8.31 -2.26
CA ALA A 86 1.89 -8.01 -3.52
C ALA A 86 2.77 -7.20 -4.47
N GLU A 87 2.69 -7.52 -5.76
CA GLU A 87 3.29 -6.77 -6.87
C GLU A 87 2.28 -6.62 -8.00
N TRP A 88 2.44 -5.59 -8.83
CA TRP A 88 1.67 -5.46 -10.07
C TRP A 88 2.07 -6.51 -11.10
N TYR A 89 1.09 -7.03 -11.84
CA TYR A 89 1.39 -7.60 -13.15
C TYR A 89 1.95 -6.51 -14.08
N PRO A 90 2.85 -6.86 -15.02
CA PRO A 90 3.49 -5.86 -15.89
C PRO A 90 2.53 -4.99 -16.71
N ASP A 91 1.33 -5.49 -16.97
CA ASP A 91 0.27 -4.78 -17.70
C ASP A 91 -0.71 -4.02 -16.79
N GLY A 92 -0.49 -4.02 -15.48
CA GLY A 92 -1.34 -3.35 -14.48
C GLY A 92 -2.74 -3.96 -14.31
N SER A 93 -3.03 -5.10 -14.95
CA SER A 93 -4.38 -5.68 -14.98
C SER A 93 -4.74 -6.51 -13.75
N ALA A 94 -3.74 -6.93 -12.98
CA ALA A 94 -3.88 -7.82 -11.84
C ALA A 94 -2.73 -7.59 -10.84
N LEU A 95 -2.85 -8.20 -9.66
CA LEU A 95 -1.77 -8.29 -8.69
C LEU A 95 -1.26 -9.73 -8.60
N LEU A 96 0.06 -9.88 -8.52
CA LEU A 96 0.70 -11.11 -8.08
C LEU A 96 0.79 -11.06 -6.56
N ILE A 97 0.10 -11.98 -5.91
CA ILE A 97 0.11 -12.12 -4.46
C ILE A 97 1.06 -13.25 -4.08
N GLU A 98 2.09 -12.92 -3.30
CA GLU A 98 2.98 -13.90 -2.67
C GLU A 98 2.44 -14.22 -1.28
N HIS A 99 2.11 -15.48 -1.04
CA HIS A 99 1.62 -15.97 0.24
C HIS A 99 2.66 -16.92 0.84
N SER A 100 3.06 -16.66 2.08
CA SER A 100 3.99 -17.52 2.83
C SER A 100 3.37 -18.00 4.14
N PHE A 101 3.24 -19.32 4.30
CA PHE A 101 2.67 -19.96 5.48
C PHE A 101 3.26 -21.35 5.70
N GLU A 102 3.60 -21.69 6.95
CA GLU A 102 4.15 -23.01 7.33
C GLU A 102 5.32 -23.50 6.45
N ALA A 103 6.27 -22.60 6.17
CA ALA A 103 7.44 -22.86 5.30
C ALA A 103 7.08 -23.26 3.86
N ARG A 104 5.89 -22.86 3.38
CA ARG A 104 5.45 -22.99 1.99
C ARG A 104 5.17 -21.60 1.42
N SER A 105 5.46 -21.45 0.14
CA SER A 105 5.16 -20.25 -0.62
C SER A 105 4.25 -20.58 -1.80
N GLU A 106 3.24 -19.75 -2.01
CA GLU A 106 2.28 -19.86 -3.10
C GLU A 106 2.15 -18.52 -3.80
N LEU A 107 1.87 -18.57 -5.11
CA LEU A 107 1.61 -17.38 -5.91
C LEU A 107 0.18 -17.40 -6.40
N TRP A 108 -0.52 -16.30 -6.19
CA TRP A 108 -1.91 -16.13 -6.60
C TRP A 108 -2.04 -14.93 -7.54
N ARG A 109 -2.94 -15.04 -8.51
CA ARG A 109 -3.38 -13.89 -9.31
C ARG A 109 -4.65 -13.34 -8.68
N TYR A 110 -4.63 -12.06 -8.32
CA TYR A 110 -5.78 -11.30 -7.82
C TYR A 110 -6.30 -10.36 -8.90
#